data_AF-A0A9C8ZE19-F1
#
_entry.id   AF-A0A9C8ZE19-F1
#
_cell.length_a   1.000
_cell.length_b   1.000
_cell.length_c   1.000
_cell.angle_alpha   90.00
_cell.angle_beta   90.00
_cell.angle_gamma   90.00
#
_symmetry.space_group_name_H-M   'P 1'
#
loop_
_entity.id
_entity.type
_entity.pdbx_description
1 polymer ?
#
loop_
_entity_poly.entity_id
_entity_poly.type
_entity_poly.pdbx_seq_one_letter_code
_entity_poly.pdbx_strand_id
1 'polypeptide(L)'
;MRSKKLLALSASVFLLSACGGGGGSGGGGATPVTSSTGVFQDSVVGGLHYETATRSGTTNALGEYDYLPGETVTFSIGGNVLGSAAAGPVVTPLSLVSGAADATDPVVTNIVRLLLTLDDDGDPSNGINIPAATATAAASLTVDFSVPDISTEAGVSTLLAAIPSTPVLADSATAQTHFAATLAA
;
A
#
# COMPACT_ATOMS: atom_id res chain seq x y z
N MET A 1 -11.31 68.82 -24.69
CA MET A 1 -12.60 69.22 -24.08
C MET A 1 -12.92 68.18 -23.00
N ARG A 2 -12.72 68.50 -21.71
CA ARG A 2 -13.76 68.85 -20.70
C ARG A 2 -14.88 67.82 -20.70
N SER A 3 -15.05 66.99 -19.66
CA SER A 3 -15.72 67.46 -18.44
C SER A 3 -15.42 66.61 -17.18
N LYS A 4 -15.24 67.34 -16.07
CA LYS A 4 -15.06 66.91 -14.68
C LYS A 4 -16.41 66.75 -13.98
N LYS A 5 -16.55 65.79 -13.05
CA LYS A 5 -17.45 65.80 -11.87
C LYS A 5 -16.75 64.94 -10.79
N LEU A 6 -16.16 65.44 -9.69
CA LEU A 6 -16.76 65.97 -8.43
C LEU A 6 -17.86 65.03 -7.91
N LEU A 7 -17.97 64.58 -6.65
CA LEU A 7 -17.20 64.63 -5.39
C LEU A 7 -18.09 63.80 -4.43
N ALA A 8 -17.57 62.83 -3.66
CA ALA A 8 -18.27 62.38 -2.44
C ALA A 8 -17.27 61.71 -1.48
N LEU A 9 -16.99 62.45 -0.42
CA LEU A 9 -16.21 62.12 0.76
C LEU A 9 -17.08 61.28 1.69
N SER A 10 -16.64 60.09 2.11
CA SER A 10 -17.16 59.42 3.30
C SER A 10 -15.99 58.87 4.11
N ALA A 11 -15.72 59.55 5.22
CA ALA A 11 -14.73 59.16 6.22
C ALA A 11 -15.39 58.19 7.20
N SER A 12 -14.74 57.06 7.46
CA SER A 12 -15.07 56.20 8.60
C SER A 12 -13.78 55.92 9.37
N VAL A 13 -13.65 56.65 10.48
CA VAL A 13 -12.62 56.47 11.51
C VAL A 13 -13.10 55.37 12.44
N PHE A 14 -12.37 54.26 12.49
CA PHE A 14 -12.45 53.32 13.61
C PHE A 14 -11.11 53.35 14.35
N LEU A 15 -11.13 54.01 15.50
CA LEU A 15 -10.14 53.83 16.56
C LEU A 15 -10.56 52.59 17.35
N LEU A 16 -9.73 51.55 17.36
CA LEU A 16 -9.72 50.60 18.47
C LEU A 16 -8.29 50.29 18.88
N SER A 17 -8.12 50.39 20.19
CA SER A 17 -6.89 50.41 20.94
C SER A 17 -6.21 49.06 21.02
N ALA A 18 -4.92 49.16 21.31
CA ALA A 18 -4.01 48.11 21.74
C ALA A 18 -4.56 47.23 22.88
N CYS A 19 -4.29 45.94 22.75
CA CYS A 19 -4.16 44.94 23.80
C CYS A 19 -3.05 44.00 23.27
N GLY A 20 -1.96 43.64 23.96
CA GLY A 20 -1.68 43.58 25.39
C GLY A 20 -1.26 42.14 25.73
N GLY A 21 0.03 41.92 26.03
CA GLY A 21 0.60 40.68 26.60
C GLY A 21 0.99 39.60 25.57
N GLY A 22 2.14 38.94 25.61
CA GLY A 22 3.09 38.69 26.70
C GLY A 22 3.22 37.17 26.92
N GLY A 23 4.41 36.61 26.76
CA GLY A 23 4.74 35.25 27.24
C GLY A 23 5.37 34.33 26.19
N GLY A 24 6.69 34.19 26.27
CA GLY A 24 7.39 33.11 25.58
C GLY A 24 7.06 31.74 26.16
N SER A 25 7.16 30.72 25.32
CA SER A 25 7.54 29.37 25.73
C SER A 25 8.10 28.71 24.49
N GLY A 26 9.41 28.46 24.52
CA GLY A 26 10.07 27.58 23.56
C GLY A 26 9.50 26.18 23.72
N GLY A 27 8.46 25.87 22.95
CA GLY A 27 8.12 24.50 22.62
C GLY A 27 8.99 24.13 21.43
N GLY A 28 9.95 23.23 21.62
CA GLY A 28 10.59 22.54 20.51
C GLY A 28 9.51 21.81 19.73
N GLY A 29 8.92 22.51 18.75
CA GLY A 29 7.91 21.94 17.87
C GLY A 29 8.59 20.87 17.06
N ALA A 30 8.31 19.61 17.40
CA ALA A 30 8.50 18.54 16.44
C ALA A 30 7.77 18.99 15.17
N THR A 31 8.52 19.22 14.10
CA THR A 31 7.94 19.46 12.78
C THR A 31 6.97 18.32 12.53
N PRO A 32 5.68 18.58 12.23
CA PRO A 32 4.72 17.50 11.99
C PRO A 32 5.27 16.60 10.88
N VAL A 33 5.56 15.34 11.21
CA VAL A 33 6.00 14.36 10.23
C VAL A 33 4.81 14.12 9.32
N THR A 34 4.96 14.52 8.06
CA THR A 34 3.86 14.47 7.08
C THR A 34 3.74 13.04 6.56
N SER A 35 2.51 12.52 6.53
CA SER A 35 2.22 11.24 5.90
C SER A 35 2.64 11.23 4.44
N SER A 36 3.22 10.14 3.99
CA SER A 36 3.45 9.85 2.58
C SER A 36 2.60 8.65 2.16
N THR A 37 2.37 8.55 0.86
CA THR A 37 1.62 7.45 0.25
C THR A 37 2.55 6.70 -0.70
N GLY A 38 2.60 5.39 -0.56
CA GLY A 38 3.34 4.49 -1.44
C GLY A 38 2.39 3.52 -2.13
N VAL A 39 2.89 2.73 -3.07
CA VAL A 39 2.11 1.71 -3.79
C VAL A 39 2.77 0.35 -3.63
N PHE A 40 1.97 -0.69 -3.36
CA PHE A 40 2.40 -2.08 -3.51
C PHE A 40 2.22 -2.52 -4.97
N GLN A 41 3.34 -2.74 -5.66
CA GLN A 41 3.39 -2.90 -7.11
C GLN A 41 3.70 -4.37 -7.51
N ASP A 42 2.69 -5.00 -8.07
CA ASP A 42 2.68 -6.22 -8.88
C ASP A 42 1.47 -6.07 -9.81
N SER A 43 1.64 -5.33 -10.91
CA SER A 43 0.61 -4.35 -11.35
C SER A 43 0.27 -3.41 -10.18
N VAL A 44 -0.97 -3.13 -9.84
CA VAL A 44 -1.31 -2.53 -8.52
C VAL A 44 -2.04 -3.56 -7.69
N VAL A 45 -1.75 -3.68 -6.39
CA VAL A 45 -2.36 -4.72 -5.55
C VAL A 45 -3.23 -4.13 -4.45
N GLY A 46 -4.55 -4.22 -4.62
CA GLY A 46 -5.54 -3.84 -3.62
C GLY A 46 -5.92 -4.97 -2.68
N GLY A 47 -6.27 -4.65 -1.44
CA GLY A 47 -6.77 -5.63 -0.46
C GLY A 47 -5.72 -6.26 0.45
N LEU A 48 -4.44 -5.87 0.35
CA LEU A 48 -3.40 -6.31 1.29
C LEU A 48 -3.51 -5.56 2.60
N HIS A 49 -3.39 -6.24 3.74
CA HIS A 49 -3.14 -5.54 4.99
C HIS A 49 -1.71 -5.01 5.00
N TYR A 50 -1.52 -3.78 5.47
CA TYR A 50 -0.20 -3.22 5.72
C TYR A 50 -0.10 -2.70 7.15
N GLU A 51 1.09 -2.82 7.72
CA GLU A 51 1.43 -2.29 9.05
C GLU A 51 2.84 -1.71 9.05
N THR A 52 2.97 -0.52 9.62
CA THR A 52 4.21 0.19 9.92
C THR A 52 4.25 0.49 11.42
N ALA A 53 5.32 1.12 11.89
CA ALA A 53 5.42 1.51 13.31
C ALA A 53 4.30 2.47 13.75
N THR A 54 3.74 3.28 12.85
CA THR A 54 2.73 4.30 13.22
C THR A 54 1.42 4.20 12.45
N ARG A 55 1.35 3.42 11.36
CA ARG A 55 0.19 3.29 10.46
C ARG A 55 -0.14 1.84 10.19
N SER A 56 -1.42 1.57 9.98
CA SER A 56 -1.87 0.31 9.41
C SER A 56 -3.16 0.54 8.63
N GLY A 57 -3.48 -0.39 7.74
CA GLY A 57 -4.66 -0.29 6.91
C GLY A 57 -4.74 -1.42 5.89
N THR A 58 -5.50 -1.18 4.83
CA THR A 58 -5.60 -2.08 3.68
C THR A 58 -5.25 -1.29 2.43
N THR A 59 -4.46 -1.88 1.54
CA THR A 59 -4.14 -1.23 0.26
C THR A 59 -5.43 -0.98 -0.51
N ASN A 60 -5.58 0.23 -1.05
CA ASN A 60 -6.78 0.56 -1.83
C ASN A 60 -6.72 -0.04 -3.24
N ALA A 61 -7.73 0.25 -4.08
CA ALA A 61 -7.79 -0.26 -5.46
C ALA A 61 -6.63 0.21 -6.36
N LEU A 62 -5.89 1.24 -5.96
CA LEU A 62 -4.68 1.72 -6.64
C LEU A 62 -3.39 1.11 -6.03
N GLY A 63 -3.52 0.16 -5.11
CA GLY A 63 -2.42 -0.44 -4.36
C GLY A 63 -1.80 0.48 -3.31
N GLU A 64 -2.44 1.61 -2.99
CA GLU A 64 -1.84 2.64 -2.15
C GLU A 64 -1.86 2.26 -0.66
N TYR A 65 -0.79 2.63 0.05
CA TYR A 65 -0.67 2.52 1.50
C TYR A 65 -0.02 3.77 2.11
N ASP A 66 -0.36 4.08 3.36
CA ASP A 66 0.20 5.22 4.08
C ASP A 66 1.41 4.83 4.93
N TYR A 67 2.43 5.68 4.96
CA TYR A 67 3.63 5.49 5.79
C TYR A 67 4.29 6.81 6.19
N LEU A 68 5.17 6.78 7.19
CA LEU A 68 6.12 7.85 7.45
C LEU A 68 7.51 7.47 6.90
N PRO A 69 8.25 8.41 6.28
CA PRO A 69 9.60 8.14 5.79
C PRO A 69 10.53 7.58 6.88
N GLY A 70 11.25 6.51 6.55
CA GLY A 70 12.17 5.83 7.47
C GLY A 70 11.56 4.66 8.25
N GLU A 71 10.26 4.41 8.12
CA GLU A 71 9.60 3.24 8.69
C GLU A 71 9.83 1.98 7.83
N THR A 72 9.63 0.83 8.45
CA THR A 72 9.45 -0.46 7.77
C THR A 72 7.95 -0.71 7.62
N VAL A 73 7.55 -1.25 6.47
CA VAL A 73 6.19 -1.72 6.21
C VAL A 73 6.19 -3.24 6.08
N THR A 74 5.20 -3.89 6.69
CA THR A 74 4.92 -5.32 6.56
C THR A 74 3.60 -5.48 5.81
N PHE A 75 3.57 -6.34 4.81
CA PHE A 75 2.37 -6.67 4.06
C PHE A 75 1.89 -8.09 4.36
N SER A 76 0.56 -8.28 4.46
CA SER A 76 -0.05 -9.58 4.71
C SER A 76 -1.40 -9.75 4.02
N ILE A 77 -1.81 -11.01 3.85
CA ILE A 77 -3.15 -11.41 3.40
C ILE A 77 -3.79 -12.25 4.50
N GLY A 78 -4.83 -11.70 5.13
CA GLY A 78 -5.37 -12.29 6.35
C GLY A 78 -4.29 -12.36 7.44
N GLY A 79 -3.95 -13.58 7.87
CA GLY A 79 -2.91 -13.83 8.87
C GLY A 79 -1.54 -14.14 8.28
N ASN A 80 -1.40 -14.18 6.94
CA ASN A 80 -0.20 -14.65 6.26
C ASN A 80 0.67 -13.47 5.85
N VAL A 81 1.82 -13.33 6.51
CA VAL A 81 2.82 -12.29 6.18
C VAL A 81 3.50 -12.65 4.87
N LEU A 82 3.45 -11.72 3.91
CA LEU A 82 4.17 -11.82 2.65
C LEU A 82 5.64 -11.43 2.84
N GLY A 83 5.88 -10.44 3.70
CA GLY A 83 7.20 -9.99 4.13
C GLY A 83 7.20 -8.52 4.50
N SER A 84 8.39 -7.96 4.69
CA SER A 84 8.59 -6.59 5.12
C SER A 84 9.70 -5.91 4.33
N ALA A 85 9.55 -4.61 4.12
CA ALA A 85 10.52 -3.78 3.40
C ALA A 85 10.61 -2.38 4.02
N ALA A 86 11.63 -1.62 3.66
CA ALA A 86 11.62 -0.18 3.93
C ALA A 86 10.39 0.45 3.25
N ALA A 87 9.60 1.20 4.00
CA ALA A 87 8.45 1.89 3.45
C ALA A 87 8.91 3.01 2.51
N GLY A 88 8.38 3.03 1.30
CA GLY A 88 8.77 3.98 0.27
C GLY A 88 7.65 4.24 -0.75
N PRO A 89 7.93 5.02 -1.80
CA PRO A 89 6.93 5.33 -2.82
C PRO A 89 6.47 4.09 -3.59
N VAL A 90 7.33 3.06 -3.70
CA VAL A 90 7.02 1.78 -4.35
C VAL A 90 7.63 0.65 -3.53
N VAL A 91 6.82 -0.36 -3.20
CA VAL A 91 7.24 -1.64 -2.64
C VAL A 91 6.72 -2.73 -3.57
N THR A 92 7.55 -3.73 -3.86
CA THR A 92 7.18 -4.86 -4.74
C THR A 92 7.33 -6.17 -3.96
N PRO A 93 6.78 -7.30 -4.45
CA PRO A 93 7.11 -8.63 -3.94
C PRO A 93 8.61 -8.88 -3.78
N LEU A 94 9.45 -8.41 -4.72
CA LEU A 94 10.91 -8.50 -4.64
C LEU A 94 11.47 -7.75 -3.43
N SER A 95 10.91 -6.57 -3.12
CA SER A 95 11.33 -5.75 -1.98
C SER A 95 11.11 -6.42 -0.63
N LEU A 96 10.14 -7.34 -0.53
CA LEU A 96 9.77 -8.04 0.70
C LEU A 96 10.76 -9.16 1.08
N VAL A 97 11.53 -9.66 0.11
CA VAL A 97 12.38 -10.84 0.29
C VAL A 97 13.84 -10.40 0.33
N SER A 98 14.41 -10.41 1.54
CA SER A 98 15.80 -10.04 1.76
C SER A 98 16.75 -10.95 0.99
N GLY A 99 17.58 -10.36 0.12
CA GLY A 99 18.59 -11.07 -0.66
C GLY A 99 18.08 -11.66 -1.99
N ALA A 100 16.79 -11.55 -2.30
CA ALA A 100 16.26 -11.92 -3.61
C ALA A 100 16.85 -11.00 -4.69
N ALA A 101 17.34 -11.61 -5.78
CA ALA A 101 18.00 -10.88 -6.87
C ALA A 101 17.01 -10.41 -7.94
N ASP A 102 15.98 -11.22 -8.21
CA ASP A 102 15.01 -10.99 -9.28
C ASP A 102 13.71 -11.78 -9.03
N ALA A 103 12.78 -11.69 -9.98
CA ALA A 103 11.47 -12.35 -9.93
C ALA A 103 11.53 -13.88 -9.83
N THR A 104 12.66 -14.51 -10.15
CA THR A 104 12.83 -15.97 -10.13
C THR A 104 13.21 -16.52 -8.77
N ASP A 105 13.45 -15.66 -7.76
CA ASP A 105 13.59 -16.09 -6.38
C ASP A 105 12.35 -16.93 -5.96
N PRO A 106 12.52 -18.11 -5.33
CA PRO A 106 11.41 -18.99 -5.00
C PRO A 106 10.35 -18.34 -4.11
N VAL A 107 10.75 -17.54 -3.12
CA VAL A 107 9.82 -16.87 -2.19
C VAL A 107 9.06 -15.78 -2.91
N VAL A 108 9.76 -14.99 -3.73
CA VAL A 108 9.14 -13.96 -4.58
C VAL A 108 8.14 -14.60 -5.53
N THR A 109 8.53 -15.68 -6.21
CA THR A 109 7.66 -16.44 -7.11
C THR A 109 6.41 -16.93 -6.37
N ASN A 110 6.55 -17.48 -5.17
CA ASN A 110 5.43 -18.00 -4.39
C ASN A 110 4.46 -16.90 -3.93
N ILE A 111 4.97 -15.72 -3.55
CA ILE A 111 4.14 -14.55 -3.23
C ILE A 111 3.33 -14.15 -4.46
N VAL A 112 3.98 -13.93 -5.60
CA VAL A 112 3.33 -13.52 -6.86
C VAL A 112 2.29 -14.54 -7.31
N ARG A 113 2.61 -15.84 -7.25
CA ARG A 113 1.66 -16.91 -7.58
C ARG A 113 0.39 -16.81 -6.77
N LEU A 114 0.51 -16.58 -5.46
CA LEU A 114 -0.65 -16.42 -4.61
C LEU A 114 -1.43 -15.15 -4.97
N LEU A 115 -0.76 -14.01 -5.18
CA LEU A 115 -1.42 -12.76 -5.57
C LEU A 115 -2.25 -12.92 -6.84
N LEU A 116 -1.66 -13.46 -7.91
CA LEU A 116 -2.36 -13.73 -9.18
C LEU A 116 -3.52 -14.71 -9.05
N THR A 117 -3.43 -15.66 -8.11
CA THR A 117 -4.48 -16.67 -7.89
C THR A 117 -5.67 -16.11 -7.12
N LEU A 118 -5.41 -15.15 -6.23
CA LEU A 118 -6.41 -14.57 -5.36
C LEU A 118 -7.09 -13.33 -5.95
N ASP A 119 -6.61 -12.89 -7.11
CA ASP A 119 -7.25 -11.88 -7.93
C ASP A 119 -8.70 -12.29 -8.29
N ASP A 120 -9.64 -11.37 -8.17
CA ASP A 120 -11.07 -11.70 -8.15
C ASP A 120 -11.67 -11.91 -9.55
N ASP A 121 -11.09 -11.27 -10.57
CA ASP A 121 -11.43 -11.48 -11.98
C ASP A 121 -10.37 -12.28 -12.75
N GLY A 122 -9.19 -12.47 -12.17
CA GLY A 122 -8.08 -13.23 -12.74
C GLY A 122 -7.40 -12.53 -13.93
N ASP A 123 -7.59 -11.22 -14.08
CA ASP A 123 -6.94 -10.38 -15.09
C ASP A 123 -6.04 -9.33 -14.43
N PRO A 124 -4.76 -9.67 -14.17
CA PRO A 124 -3.86 -8.76 -13.48
C PRO A 124 -3.51 -7.51 -14.29
N SER A 125 -3.87 -7.44 -15.59
CA SER A 125 -3.61 -6.26 -16.43
C SER A 125 -4.42 -5.02 -16.02
N ASN A 126 -5.50 -5.22 -15.26
CA ASN A 126 -6.33 -4.15 -14.72
C ASN A 126 -6.05 -3.84 -13.23
N GLY A 127 -5.04 -4.51 -12.65
CA GLY A 127 -4.76 -4.54 -11.22
C GLY A 127 -5.02 -5.92 -10.64
N ILE A 128 -4.53 -6.16 -9.42
CA ILE A 128 -4.82 -7.35 -8.64
C ILE A 128 -5.71 -6.91 -7.48
N ASN A 129 -6.92 -7.43 -7.40
CA ASN A 129 -7.86 -7.11 -6.33
C ASN A 129 -8.09 -8.33 -5.43
N ILE A 130 -7.65 -8.25 -4.17
CA ILE A 130 -7.87 -9.30 -3.17
C ILE A 130 -9.15 -9.01 -2.38
N PRO A 131 -10.24 -9.80 -2.54
CA PRO A 131 -11.48 -9.53 -1.83
C PRO A 131 -11.33 -9.67 -0.31
N ALA A 132 -12.06 -8.85 0.44
CA ALA A 132 -12.08 -8.94 1.90
C ALA A 132 -12.52 -10.33 2.41
N ALA A 133 -13.41 -11.02 1.68
CA ALA A 133 -13.82 -12.40 1.99
C ALA A 133 -12.65 -13.39 1.85
N THR A 134 -11.81 -13.22 0.83
CA THR A 134 -10.59 -14.01 0.61
C THR A 134 -9.57 -13.76 1.73
N ALA A 135 -9.32 -12.50 2.08
CA ALA A 135 -8.45 -12.16 3.21
C ALA A 135 -8.98 -12.74 4.55
N THR A 136 -10.31 -12.74 4.73
CA THR A 136 -10.96 -13.35 5.91
C THR A 136 -10.77 -14.87 5.92
N ALA A 137 -10.94 -15.54 4.78
CA ALA A 137 -10.71 -16.99 4.66
C ALA A 137 -9.26 -17.38 4.94
N ALA A 138 -8.31 -16.50 4.60
CA ALA A 138 -6.88 -16.68 4.88
C ALA A 138 -6.48 -16.39 6.34
N ALA A 139 -7.35 -15.77 7.15
CA ALA A 139 -6.98 -15.21 8.46
C ALA A 139 -6.48 -16.25 9.48
N SER A 140 -7.04 -17.47 9.47
CA SER A 140 -6.68 -18.56 10.38
C SER A 140 -5.79 -19.63 9.75
N LEU A 141 -5.40 -19.43 8.49
CA LEU A 141 -4.53 -20.36 7.78
C LEU A 141 -3.07 -19.92 7.93
N THR A 142 -2.17 -20.88 7.75
CA THR A 142 -0.73 -20.60 7.70
C THR A 142 -0.20 -21.09 6.37
N VAL A 143 0.39 -20.15 5.63
CA VAL A 143 1.04 -20.38 4.34
C VAL A 143 2.52 -20.11 4.52
N ASP A 144 3.35 -21.12 4.24
CA ASP A 144 4.80 -20.98 4.21
C ASP A 144 5.26 -20.65 2.79
N PHE A 145 5.64 -19.39 2.54
CA PHE A 145 6.14 -18.95 1.25
C PHE A 145 7.60 -19.39 0.99
N SER A 146 8.31 -19.89 2.00
CA SER A 146 9.73 -20.24 1.91
C SER A 146 9.99 -21.61 1.27
N VAL A 147 8.94 -22.40 1.03
CA VAL A 147 9.07 -23.72 0.43
C VAL A 147 9.45 -23.63 -1.05
N PRO A 148 10.12 -24.65 -1.62
CA PRO A 148 10.53 -24.62 -3.03
C PRO A 148 9.37 -24.49 -4.02
N ASP A 149 8.20 -25.04 -3.70
CA ASP A 149 6.98 -24.94 -4.51
C ASP A 149 5.75 -24.85 -3.60
N ILE A 150 5.10 -23.70 -3.58
CA ILE A 150 3.92 -23.45 -2.74
C ILE A 150 2.70 -24.31 -3.15
N SER A 151 2.72 -24.98 -4.30
CA SER A 151 1.64 -25.88 -4.72
C SER A 151 1.50 -27.11 -3.81
N THR A 152 2.57 -27.46 -3.08
CA THR A 152 2.55 -28.58 -2.13
C THR A 152 2.14 -28.16 -0.72
N GLU A 153 1.92 -26.87 -0.48
CA GLU A 153 1.57 -26.35 0.85
C GLU A 153 0.10 -26.59 1.19
N ALA A 154 -0.13 -27.29 2.30
CA ALA A 154 -1.47 -27.60 2.78
C ALA A 154 -2.29 -26.33 3.08
N GLY A 155 -1.63 -25.26 3.54
CA GLY A 155 -2.26 -23.96 3.78
C GLY A 155 -2.83 -23.35 2.50
N VAL A 156 -2.10 -23.43 1.39
CA VAL A 156 -2.58 -22.97 0.09
C VAL A 156 -3.72 -23.83 -0.41
N SER A 157 -3.59 -25.15 -0.39
CA SER A 157 -4.70 -26.03 -0.80
C SER A 157 -5.98 -25.79 0.01
N THR A 158 -5.85 -25.50 1.32
CA THR A 158 -6.99 -25.19 2.19
C THR A 158 -7.60 -23.83 1.85
N LEU A 159 -6.77 -22.83 1.60
CA LEU A 159 -7.22 -21.49 1.20
C LEU A 159 -8.00 -21.53 -0.11
N LEU A 160 -7.44 -22.17 -1.15
CA LEU A 160 -8.08 -22.22 -2.47
C LEU A 160 -9.42 -22.97 -2.42
N ALA A 161 -9.53 -24.01 -1.59
CA ALA A 161 -10.78 -24.73 -1.37
C ALA A 161 -11.82 -23.92 -0.58
N ALA A 162 -11.41 -22.92 0.20
CA ALA A 162 -12.31 -22.05 0.96
C ALA A 162 -12.88 -20.89 0.13
N ILE A 163 -12.29 -20.60 -1.03
CA ILE A 163 -12.75 -19.54 -1.93
C ILE A 163 -13.85 -20.11 -2.84
N PRO A 164 -15.03 -19.45 -2.98
CA PRO A 164 -16.16 -19.99 -3.75
C PRO A 164 -15.87 -20.32 -5.23
N SER A 165 -14.95 -19.59 -5.87
CA SER A 165 -14.54 -19.85 -7.26
C SER A 165 -13.58 -21.04 -7.40
N THR A 166 -13.06 -21.57 -6.28
CA THR A 166 -12.05 -22.64 -6.24
C THR A 166 -10.90 -22.39 -7.24
N PRO A 167 -10.20 -21.24 -7.12
CA PRO A 167 -9.22 -20.83 -8.11
C PRO A 167 -8.08 -21.85 -8.19
N VAL A 168 -7.50 -21.98 -9.38
CA VAL A 168 -6.32 -22.81 -9.61
C VAL A 168 -5.09 -21.96 -9.38
N LEU A 169 -4.16 -22.46 -8.57
CA LEU A 169 -2.90 -21.78 -8.30
C LEU A 169 -2.16 -21.47 -9.61
N ALA A 170 -1.80 -20.21 -9.80
CA ALA A 170 -0.99 -19.77 -10.93
C ALA A 170 0.31 -20.58 -11.01
N ASP A 171 0.73 -20.93 -12.22
CA ASP A 171 2.00 -21.62 -12.42
C ASP A 171 3.19 -20.66 -12.22
N SER A 172 4.35 -21.22 -11.87
CA SER A 172 5.54 -20.42 -11.56
C SER A 172 6.05 -19.63 -12.77
N ALA A 173 5.95 -20.15 -13.99
CA ALA A 173 6.42 -19.47 -15.18
C ALA A 173 5.54 -18.24 -15.51
N THR A 174 4.22 -18.37 -15.37
CA THR A 174 3.28 -17.25 -15.51
C THR A 174 3.55 -16.18 -14.46
N ALA A 175 3.72 -16.56 -13.19
CA ALA A 175 4.04 -15.62 -12.12
C ALA A 175 5.35 -14.87 -12.36
N GLN A 176 6.42 -15.59 -12.71
CA GLN A 176 7.72 -14.98 -13.02
C GLN A 176 7.64 -14.07 -14.24
N THR A 177 6.94 -14.47 -15.29
CA THR A 177 6.76 -13.67 -16.51
C THR A 177 5.97 -12.39 -16.22
N HIS A 178 4.86 -12.51 -15.49
CA HIS A 178 4.04 -11.37 -15.08
C HIS A 178 4.88 -10.38 -14.28
N PHE A 179 5.53 -10.84 -13.22
CA PHE A 179 6.23 -9.95 -12.32
C PHE A 179 7.50 -9.35 -12.95
N ALA A 180 8.21 -10.10 -13.80
CA ALA A 180 9.31 -9.56 -14.60
C ALA A 180 8.85 -8.44 -15.54
N ALA A 181 7.64 -8.55 -16.13
CA ALA A 181 7.07 -7.49 -16.94
C ALA A 181 6.71 -6.27 -16.07
N THR A 182 6.15 -6.46 -14.87
CA THR A 182 5.89 -5.37 -13.91
C THR A 182 7.17 -4.61 -13.55
N LEU A 183 8.28 -5.31 -13.28
CA LEU A 183 9.56 -4.70 -12.92
C LEU A 183 10.21 -3.91 -14.08
N ALA A 184 9.79 -4.16 -15.32
CA ALA A 184 10.33 -3.51 -16.51
C ALA A 184 9.51 -2.29 -16.99
N ALA A 185 8.36 -2.01 -16.36
CA ALA A 185 7.47 -0.90 -16.68
C ALA A 185 7.91 0.43 -16.03
#